data_AF-A0A7D3X508-F1
#
_entry.id   AF-A0A7D3X508-F1
#
_cell.length_a   1.000
_cell.length_b   1.000
_cell.length_c   1.000
_cell.angle_alpha   90.00
_cell.angle_beta   90.00
_cell.angle_gamma   90.00
#
_symmetry.space_group_name_H-M   'P 1'
#
loop_
_entity.id
_entity.type
_entity.pdbx_description
1 polymer ?
#
loop_
_entity_poly.entity_id
_entity_poly.type
_entity_poly.pdbx_seq_one_letter_code
_entity_poly.pdbx_strand_id
1 'polypeptide(L)' 'MVYIEPEQAFADLLVFNETNKLFADKAGLWCPSENREFADYTLFVTADRSRADFAIHYTKVRSFAGCKE' A
#
# COMPACT_ATOMS: atom_id res chain seq x y z
N MET A 1 10.54 6.08 0.43
CA MET A 1 9.55 6.78 -0.42
C MET A 1 8.77 5.74 -1.21
N VAL A 2 7.47 5.92 -1.34
CA VAL A 2 6.59 5.04 -2.09
C VAL A 2 6.03 5.78 -3.29
N TYR A 3 6.00 5.13 -4.45
CA TYR A 3 5.31 5.63 -5.63
C TYR A 3 3.93 4.97 -5.73
N ILE A 4 2.88 5.76 -6.02
CA ILE A 4 1.55 5.21 -6.31
C ILE A 4 1.48 4.97 -7.81
N GLU A 5 1.60 3.70 -8.18
CA GLU A 5 1.56 3.23 -9.56
C GLU A 5 0.12 3.24 -10.09
N PRO A 6 -0.16 3.91 -11.23
CA PRO A 6 -1.49 3.90 -11.84
C PRO A 6 -1.89 2.52 -12.40
N GLU A 7 -0.94 1.73 -12.90
CA GLU A 7 -1.24 0.42 -13.48
C GLU A 7 -0.82 -0.73 -12.57
N GLN A 8 -1.79 -1.53 -12.11
CA GLN A 8 -1.55 -2.72 -11.29
C GLN A 8 -0.41 -3.61 -11.81
N ALA A 9 -0.21 -3.69 -13.13
CA ALA A 9 0.84 -4.50 -13.76
C ALA A 9 2.26 -4.13 -13.29
N PHE A 10 2.53 -2.87 -12.96
CA PHE A 10 3.88 -2.38 -12.64
C PHE A 10 4.13 -2.13 -11.16
N ALA A 11 3.16 -2.38 -10.29
CA ALA A 11 3.34 -2.24 -8.85
C ALA A 11 4.04 -3.44 -8.24
N ASP A 12 4.92 -3.19 -7.27
CA ASP A 12 5.62 -4.22 -6.49
C ASP A 12 4.70 -4.81 -5.40
N LEU A 13 3.76 -4.00 -4.90
CA LEU A 13 2.80 -4.37 -3.87
C LEU A 13 1.38 -3.89 -4.23
N LEU A 14 0.42 -4.81 -4.17
CA LEU A 14 -1.00 -4.48 -4.28
C LEU A 14 -1.58 -4.27 -2.89
N VAL A 15 -2.20 -3.11 -2.70
CA VAL A 15 -2.75 -2.68 -1.41
C VAL A 15 -4.27 -2.69 -1.46
N PHE A 16 -4.89 -3.47 -0.60
CA PHE A 16 -6.31 -3.37 -0.30
C PHE A 16 -6.47 -2.61 1.03
N ASN A 17 -7.31 -1.56 1.02
CA ASN A 17 -7.61 -0.81 2.22
C ASN A 17 -8.71 -1.51 3.01
N GLU A 18 -8.33 -2.11 4.12
CA GLU A 18 -9.23 -2.60 5.15
C GLU A 18 -9.89 -1.45 5.90
N THR A 19 -11.13 -1.68 6.33
CA THR A 19 -11.87 -0.75 7.19
C THR A 19 -11.65 -1.04 8.67
N ASN A 20 -11.15 -2.24 9.01
CA ASN A 20 -10.88 -2.66 10.38
C ASN A 20 -9.41 -3.07 10.51
N LYS A 21 -8.68 -2.41 11.42
CA LYS A 21 -7.26 -2.67 11.69
C LYS A 21 -6.97 -4.13 12.05
N LEU A 22 -7.91 -4.85 12.66
CA LEU A 22 -7.74 -6.28 12.99
C LEU A 22 -7.57 -7.18 11.75
N PHE A 23 -7.98 -6.72 10.57
CA PHE A 23 -7.83 -7.46 9.31
C PHE A 23 -6.66 -6.96 8.46
N ALA A 24 -5.95 -5.91 8.88
CA ALA A 24 -4.69 -5.47 8.27
C ALA A 24 -3.52 -6.32 8.80
N ASP A 25 -3.63 -7.64 8.66
CA ASP A 25 -2.80 -8.64 9.34
C ASP A 25 -1.76 -9.31 8.42
N LYS A 26 -1.73 -8.93 7.13
CA LYS A 26 -0.85 -9.50 6.10
C LYS A 26 -0.32 -8.43 5.15
N ALA A 27 0.74 -8.78 4.42
CA ALA A 27 1.27 -7.92 3.36
C ALA A 27 0.15 -7.53 2.37
N GLY A 28 0.09 -6.24 2.04
CA GLY A 28 -0.92 -5.68 1.13
C GLY A 28 -2.28 -5.38 1.78
N LEU A 29 -2.54 -5.81 3.02
CA LEU A 29 -3.75 -5.44 3.74
C LEU A 29 -3.45 -4.26 4.66
N TRP A 30 -3.83 -3.05 4.23
CA TRP A 30 -3.52 -1.83 4.98
C TRP A 30 -4.78 -1.24 5.59
N CYS A 31 -4.67 -0.61 6.74
CA CYS A 31 -5.74 0.18 7.33
C CYS A 31 -5.21 1.62 7.49
N PRO A 32 -5.58 2.55 6.60
CA PRO A 32 -5.17 3.94 6.71
C PRO A 32 -5.63 4.54 8.05
N SER A 33 -4.74 5.27 8.70
CA SER A 33 -5.05 6.02 9.92
C SER A 33 -4.97 7.52 9.63
N GLU A 34 -5.99 8.28 10.02
CA GLU A 34 -5.97 9.75 9.93
C GLU A 34 -5.06 10.38 10.98
N ASN A 35 -4.85 9.68 12.11
CA ASN A 35 -3.93 10.10 13.15
C ASN A 35 -2.61 9.33 13.02
N ARG A 36 -1.53 10.07 12.77
CA ARG A 36 -0.18 9.53 12.65
C ARG A 36 0.27 8.76 13.89
N GLU A 37 -0.15 9.16 15.09
CA GLU A 37 0.22 8.51 16.35
C GLU A 37 -0.36 7.09 16.50
N PHE A 38 -1.39 6.75 15.73
CA PHE A 38 -2.00 5.41 15.72
C PHE A 38 -1.55 4.55 14.53
N ALA A 39 -0.75 5.12 13.62
CA ALA A 39 -0.24 4.40 12.47
C ALA A 39 0.97 3.57 12.88
N ASP A 40 0.96 2.27 12.52
CA ASP A 40 2.12 1.40 12.76
C ASP A 40 3.31 1.81 11.86
N TYR A 41 3.01 2.40 10.70
CA TYR A 41 4.00 2.90 9.75
C TYR A 41 3.54 4.23 9.14
N THR A 42 4.50 5.12 8.85
CA THR A 42 4.27 6.33 8.05
C THR A 42 5.05 6.21 6.74
N LEU A 43 4.35 6.36 5.61
CA LEU A 43 4.95 6.28 4.28
C LEU A 43 5.02 7.67 3.64
N PHE A 44 6.16 7.99 3.04
CA PHE A 44 6.34 9.22 2.27
C PHE A 44 6.08 8.93 0.79
N VAL A 45 5.05 9.56 0.22
CA VAL A 45 4.70 9.39 -1.19
C VAL A 45 5.52 10.32 -2.07
N THR A 46 6.03 9.82 -3.19
CA THR A 46 6.71 10.59 -4.23
C THR A 46 5.96 10.49 -5.55
N ALA A 47 5.99 11.55 -6.35
CA ALA A 47 5.52 11.53 -7.74
C ALA A 47 6.59 11.02 -8.73
N ASP A 48 7.85 10.97 -8.30
CA ASP A 48 8.97 10.47 -9.10
C ASP A 48 9.27 9.01 -8.73
N ARG A 49 8.93 8.09 -9.64
CA ARG A 49 9.14 6.64 -9.47
C ARG A 49 10.61 6.29 -9.29
N SER A 50 11.53 7.02 -9.94
CA SER A 50 12.97 6.73 -9.86
C SER A 50 13.57 6.95 -8.47
N ARG A 51 12.85 7.70 -7.61
CA ARG A 51 13.24 8.01 -6.24
C ARG A 51 12.48 7.19 -5.19
N ALA A 52 11.57 6.32 -5.63
CA ALA A 52 10.83 5.44 -4.74
C ALA A 52 11.64 4.19 -4.41
N ASP A 53 11.50 3.71 -3.18
CA ASP A 53 12.06 2.42 -2.75
C ASP A 53 11.24 1.25 -3.34
N PHE A 54 9.94 1.46 -3.53
CA PHE A 54 9.01 0.53 -4.17
C PHE A 54 7.74 1.27 -4.62
N ALA A 55 6.98 0.63 -5.51
CA ALA A 55 5.72 1.09 -6.04
C ALA A 55 4.53 0.28 -5.49
N ILE A 56 3.44 0.97 -5.13
CA ILE A 56 2.19 0.33 -4.73
C ILE A 56 1.07 0.64 -5.73
N HIS A 57 0.09 -0.25 -5.82
CA HIS A 57 -1.19 0.05 -6.48
C HIS A 57 -2.34 -0.33 -5.55
N TYR A 58 -3.34 0.56 -5.43
CA TYR A 58 -4.52 0.26 -4.63
C TYR A 58 -5.49 -0.62 -5.43
N THR A 59 -5.80 -1.79 -4.90
CA THR A 59 -6.79 -2.71 -5.48
C THR A 59 -8.10 -2.65 -4.71
N LYS A 60 -9.20 -2.86 -5.42
CA LYS A 60 -10.54 -3.05 -4.83
C LYS A 60 -10.84 -4.51 -4.49
N VAL A 61 -9.96 -5.44 -4.87
CA VAL A 61 -10.15 -6.88 -4.68
C VAL A 61 -9.17 -7.38 -3.63
N ARG A 62 -9.69 -7.70 -2.44
CA ARG A 62 -8.89 -8.12 -1.28
C ARG A 62 -7.96 -9.31 -1.56
N SER A 63 -8.43 -10.30 -2.33
CA SER A 63 -7.65 -11.50 -2.65
C SER A 63 -6.46 -11.24 -3.56
N PHE A 64 -6.34 -10.05 -4.16
CA PHE A 64 -5.18 -9.65 -4.95
C PHE A 64 -4.12 -8.90 -4.13
N ALA A 65 -4.42 -8.54 -2.88
CA ALA A 65 -3.48 -7.83 -2.03
C ALA A 65 -2.26 -8.70 -1.70
N GLY A 66 -1.08 -8.09 -1.74
CA GLY A 66 0.18 -8.77 -1.46
C GLY A 66 1.32 -8.29 -2.37
N CYS A 67 2.54 -8.70 -2.02
CA CYS A 67 3.70 -8.49 -2.88
C CYS A 67 3.54 -9.31 -4.15
N LYS A 68 3.96 -8.76 -5.28
CA LYS A 68 4.18 -9.59 -6.47
C LYS A 68 5.46 -10.39 -6.28
N GLU A 69 5.43 -11.64 -6.75
CA GLU A 69 6.62 -12.47 -6.92
C GLU A 69 7.51 -11.95 -8.05
#